data_AF-A0A432V6U2-F1
#
_entry.id   AF-A0A432V6U2-F1
#
_cell.length_a   1.000
_cell.length_b   1.000
_cell.length_c   1.000
_cell.angle_alpha   90.00
_cell.angle_beta   90.00
_cell.angle_gamma   90.00
#
_symmetry.space_group_name_H-M   'P 1'
#
loop_
_entity.id
_entity.type
_entity.pdbx_description
1 polymer ?
#
loop_
_entity_poly.entity_id
_entity_poly.type
_entity_poly.pdbx_seq_one_letter_code
_entity_poly.pdbx_strand_id
1 'polypeptide(L)'
;MNARFSDYVTSGAFSLTLTRNQISELALAAGGERRIYGASASLERKGLIEPVASRTEDNPLHEQDDQQIEYRLTGAGGLTLALLAQAGLSNSGTDVLAREVDDLRQQLSDANQRAHDAALRTRSMFARLEKAKEKIAQLQAQLAGDKLPILITPADPLPEVPTENLLHPERTDP
;
A
#
# COMPACT_ATOMS: atom_id res chain seq x y z
N MET A 1 25.51 -37.02 -32.85
CA MET A 1 25.56 -38.20 -31.95
C MET A 1 25.70 -37.65 -30.54
N ASN A 2 24.65 -37.82 -29.73
CA ASN A 2 24.45 -37.22 -28.42
C ASN A 2 25.43 -37.77 -27.38
N ALA A 3 26.25 -36.90 -26.81
CA ALA A 3 27.01 -37.17 -25.61
C ALA A 3 27.06 -35.87 -24.80
N ARG A 4 26.07 -35.62 -23.93
CA ARG A 4 26.13 -34.65 -22.80
C ARG A 4 24.85 -34.50 -21.95
N PHE A 5 23.92 -35.46 -21.97
CA PHE A 5 22.75 -35.46 -21.07
C PHE A 5 22.56 -36.83 -20.42
N SER A 6 23.58 -37.36 -19.74
CA SER A 6 23.46 -38.63 -19.01
C SER A 6 23.68 -38.56 -17.50
N ASP A 7 24.29 -37.53 -16.90
CA ASP A 7 24.77 -37.68 -15.50
C ASP A 7 24.51 -36.51 -14.55
N TYR A 8 23.32 -35.90 -14.61
CA TYR A 8 22.80 -35.12 -13.47
C TYR A 8 21.33 -35.43 -13.19
N VAL A 9 21.01 -36.72 -13.08
CA VAL A 9 19.86 -37.17 -12.28
C VAL A 9 20.41 -37.64 -10.94
N THR A 10 20.99 -36.72 -10.18
CA THR A 10 21.02 -36.89 -8.73
C THR A 10 19.67 -36.42 -8.22
N SER A 11 18.70 -37.31 -8.24
CA SER A 11 17.60 -37.32 -7.28
C SER A 11 18.18 -37.54 -5.88
N GLY A 12 18.98 -36.61 -5.40
CA GLY A 12 19.15 -36.40 -3.97
C GLY A 12 17.84 -35.78 -3.50
N ALA A 13 17.23 -36.32 -2.46
CA ALA A 13 16.12 -35.65 -1.80
C ALA A 13 16.60 -34.24 -1.40
N PHE A 14 16.17 -33.22 -2.13
CA PHE A 14 16.42 -31.84 -1.74
C PHE A 14 15.54 -31.56 -0.53
N SER A 15 16.13 -31.62 0.68
CA SER A 15 15.45 -31.25 1.90
C SER A 15 15.58 -29.74 2.10
N LEU A 16 14.49 -29.03 1.82
CA LEU A 16 14.37 -27.63 2.16
C LEU A 16 13.77 -27.54 3.58
N THR A 17 14.60 -27.23 4.57
CA THR A 17 14.15 -26.99 5.94
C THR A 17 13.81 -25.51 6.13
N LEU A 18 12.61 -25.21 6.59
CA LEU A 18 12.20 -23.85 6.96
C LEU A 18 11.90 -23.81 8.46
N THR A 19 12.39 -22.76 9.12
CA THR A 19 11.97 -22.48 10.50
C THR A 19 10.58 -21.84 10.50
N ARG A 20 9.90 -21.85 11.64
CA ARG A 20 8.60 -21.19 11.78
C ARG A 20 8.65 -19.71 11.40
N ASN A 21 9.72 -19.00 11.77
CA ASN A 21 9.91 -17.60 11.41
C ASN A 21 10.08 -17.42 9.89
N GLN A 22 10.80 -18.32 9.21
CA GLN A 22 10.94 -18.28 7.75
C GLN A 22 9.62 -18.55 7.03
N ILE A 23 8.77 -19.42 7.58
CA ILE A 23 7.42 -19.67 7.04
C ILE A 23 6.55 -18.42 7.20
N SER A 24 6.58 -17.78 8.38
CA SER A 24 5.86 -16.54 8.62
C SER A 24 6.32 -15.42 7.69
N GLU A 25 7.64 -15.20 7.56
CA GLU A 25 8.19 -14.18 6.68
C GLU A 25 7.89 -14.44 5.19
N LEU A 26 7.88 -15.72 4.77
CA LEU A 26 7.45 -16.09 3.42
C LEU A 26 5.97 -15.71 3.17
N ALA A 27 5.11 -15.92 4.17
CA ALA A 27 3.71 -15.52 4.09
C ALA A 27 3.53 -13.99 4.11
N LEU A 28 4.37 -13.25 4.84
CA LEU A 28 4.38 -11.78 4.83
C LEU A 28 4.85 -11.23 3.47
N ALA A 29 5.89 -11.83 2.88
CA ALA A 29 6.34 -11.51 1.52
C ALA A 29 5.23 -11.73 0.47
N ALA A 30 4.42 -12.78 0.65
CA ALA A 30 3.25 -13.05 -0.20
C ALA A 30 2.19 -11.95 -0.12
N GLY A 31 2.04 -11.34 1.07
CA GLY A 31 1.11 -10.25 1.33
C GLY A 31 1.58 -8.87 0.84
N GLY A 32 2.76 -8.77 0.22
CA GLY A 32 3.29 -7.50 -0.29
C GLY A 32 3.82 -6.56 0.80
N GLU A 33 4.20 -7.11 1.96
CA GLU A 33 4.66 -6.30 3.08
C GLU A 33 6.06 -5.71 2.80
N ARG A 34 6.21 -4.39 2.96
CA ARG A 34 7.43 -3.66 2.58
C ARG A 34 8.61 -3.88 3.51
N ARG A 35 8.38 -4.45 4.70
CA ARG A 35 9.42 -4.66 5.73
C ARG A 35 9.38 -6.09 6.24
N ILE A 36 10.32 -6.90 5.80
CA ILE A 36 10.56 -8.25 6.32
C ILE A 36 11.75 -8.18 7.29
N TYR A 37 11.54 -8.54 8.55
CA TYR A 37 12.55 -8.45 9.61
C TYR A 37 13.14 -9.82 9.94
N GLY A 38 14.41 -10.06 9.58
CA GLY A 38 15.27 -11.05 10.26
C GLY A 38 15.69 -12.30 9.48
N ALA A 39 14.88 -12.85 8.57
CA ALA A 39 15.24 -14.06 7.80
C ALA A 39 15.24 -13.89 6.26
N SER A 40 15.08 -12.66 5.75
CA SER A 40 15.12 -12.33 4.31
C SER A 40 16.36 -12.91 3.60
N ALA A 41 17.55 -12.70 4.15
CA ALA A 41 18.80 -13.23 3.60
C ALA A 41 18.86 -14.77 3.55
N SER A 42 18.11 -15.48 4.40
CA SER A 42 18.02 -16.94 4.31
C SER A 42 16.98 -17.41 3.31
N LEU A 43 15.91 -16.66 3.10
CA LEU A 43 14.87 -16.96 2.11
C LEU A 43 15.36 -16.64 0.69
N GLU A 44 16.13 -15.57 0.53
CA GLU A 44 16.82 -15.20 -0.72
C GLU A 44 17.84 -16.27 -1.12
N ARG A 45 18.68 -16.72 -0.17
CA ARG A 45 19.64 -17.81 -0.43
C ARG A 45 18.98 -19.14 -0.82
N LYS A 46 17.74 -19.36 -0.38
CA LYS A 46 16.92 -20.52 -0.78
C LYS A 46 16.15 -20.29 -2.07
N GLY A 47 16.28 -19.09 -2.67
CA GLY A 47 15.60 -18.71 -3.90
C GLY A 47 14.08 -18.61 -3.75
N LEU A 48 13.56 -18.40 -2.54
CA LEU A 48 12.12 -18.33 -2.27
C LEU A 48 11.58 -16.89 -2.37
N ILE A 49 12.43 -15.90 -2.11
CA ILE A 49 12.13 -14.49 -2.30
C ILE A 49 13.25 -13.82 -3.09
N GLU A 50 12.94 -12.70 -3.72
CA GLU A 50 13.89 -11.84 -4.41
C GLU A 50 13.69 -10.37 -4.05
N PRO A 51 14.78 -9.59 -3.92
CA PRO A 51 14.70 -8.15 -3.76
C PRO A 51 14.28 -7.50 -5.10
N VAL A 52 13.29 -6.63 -5.03
CA VAL A 52 12.79 -5.83 -6.14
C VAL A 52 12.90 -4.37 -5.73
N ALA A 53 13.31 -3.50 -6.66
CA ALA A 53 13.30 -2.07 -6.42
C ALA A 53 11.88 -1.65 -6.05
N SER A 54 11.70 -0.98 -4.90
CA SER A 54 10.40 -0.48 -4.50
C SER A 54 9.85 0.40 -5.61
N ARG A 55 8.61 0.11 -6.02
CA ARG A 55 7.91 1.05 -6.90
C ARG A 55 7.67 2.29 -6.07
N THR A 56 8.27 3.41 -6.48
CA THR A 56 7.86 4.74 -6.06
C THR A 56 6.44 4.93 -6.57
N GLU A 57 5.45 4.46 -5.83
CA GLU A 57 4.08 4.90 -6.05
C GLU A 57 4.04 6.36 -5.65
N ASP A 58 3.65 7.23 -6.60
CA ASP A 58 3.47 8.68 -6.48
C ASP A 58 2.43 9.03 -5.39
N ASN A 59 2.74 8.74 -4.13
CA ASN A 59 1.90 9.04 -3.00
C ASN A 59 2.61 10.11 -2.15
N PRO A 60 2.25 11.40 -2.29
CA PRO A 60 2.94 12.54 -1.67
C PRO A 60 2.75 12.65 -0.14
N LEU A 61 2.33 11.56 0.50
CA LEU A 61 2.01 11.47 1.94
C LEU A 61 2.86 10.41 2.67
N HIS A 62 3.81 9.77 1.99
CA HIS A 62 4.75 8.84 2.63
C HIS A 62 6.15 9.42 2.54
N GLU A 63 6.82 9.50 3.69
CA GLU A 63 8.20 9.92 3.79
C GLU A 63 9.02 9.17 2.74
N GLN A 64 9.78 9.93 1.93
CA GLN A 64 10.68 9.40 0.92
C GLN A 64 11.78 8.58 1.58
N ASP A 65 11.46 7.33 1.87
CA ASP A 65 12.44 6.33 2.26
C ASP A 65 12.93 5.69 0.96
N ASP A 66 13.70 6.48 0.18
CA ASP A 66 14.26 6.20 -1.16
C ASP A 66 15.19 4.96 -1.20
N GLN A 67 15.24 4.18 -0.11
CA GLN A 67 16.11 3.01 0.08
C GLN A 67 15.36 1.76 0.56
N GLN A 68 14.03 1.72 0.51
CA GLN A 68 13.29 0.52 0.89
C GLN A 68 13.35 -0.52 -0.23
N ILE A 69 14.15 -1.57 -0.04
CA ILE A 69 14.14 -2.78 -0.87
C ILE A 69 12.84 -3.54 -0.56
N GLU A 70 12.00 -3.77 -1.57
CA GLU A 70 10.80 -4.60 -1.46
C GLU A 70 11.19 -6.06 -1.73
N TYR A 71 10.66 -7.03 -1.00
CA TYR A 71 10.90 -8.46 -1.27
C TYR A 71 9.65 -9.10 -1.86
N ARG A 72 9.82 -9.83 -2.97
CA ARG A 72 8.74 -10.55 -3.64
C ARG A 72 8.99 -12.05 -3.67
N LEU A 73 7.91 -12.82 -3.73
CA LEU A 73 8.01 -14.26 -3.93
C LEU A 73 8.52 -14.60 -5.33
N THR A 74 9.45 -15.54 -5.39
CA THR A 74 9.79 -16.21 -6.65
C THR A 74 8.74 -17.29 -6.96
N GLY A 75 8.77 -17.86 -8.17
CA GLY A 75 7.91 -19.00 -8.50
C GLY A 75 8.08 -20.21 -7.56
N ALA A 76 9.31 -20.47 -7.10
CA ALA A 76 9.60 -21.51 -6.11
C ALA A 76 9.07 -21.15 -4.72
N GLY A 77 9.15 -19.87 -4.33
CA GLY A 77 8.54 -19.34 -3.11
C GLY A 77 7.03 -19.53 -3.07
N GLY A 78 6.34 -19.21 -4.17
CA GLY A 78 4.89 -19.40 -4.29
C GLY A 78 4.46 -20.87 -4.15
N LEU A 79 5.16 -21.79 -4.82
CA LEU A 79 4.87 -23.23 -4.70
C LEU A 79 5.15 -23.75 -3.29
N THR A 80 6.25 -23.31 -2.67
CA THR A 80 6.59 -23.71 -1.31
C THR A 80 5.55 -23.21 -0.31
N LEU A 81 5.08 -21.96 -0.47
CA LEU A 81 4.02 -21.40 0.36
C LEU A 81 2.70 -22.17 0.19
N ALA A 82 2.33 -22.53 -1.04
CA ALA A 82 1.14 -23.34 -1.31
C ALA A 82 1.21 -24.72 -0.64
N LEU A 83 2.38 -25.38 -0.67
CA LEU A 83 2.61 -26.65 0.02
C LEU A 83 2.55 -26.50 1.55
N LEU A 84 3.12 -25.42 2.09
CA LEU A 84 3.05 -25.10 3.52
C LEU A 84 1.62 -24.84 3.98
N ALA A 85 0.82 -24.15 3.15
CA ALA A 85 -0.60 -23.93 3.40
C ALA A 85 -1.39 -25.24 3.35
N GLN A 86 -1.15 -26.08 2.35
CA GLN A 86 -1.80 -27.40 2.26
C GLN A 86 -1.42 -28.32 3.43
N ALA A 87 -0.20 -28.19 3.96
CA ALA A 87 0.27 -28.92 5.12
C ALA A 87 -0.19 -28.34 6.47
N GLY A 88 -0.92 -27.21 6.48
CA GLY A 88 -1.34 -26.52 7.70
C GLY A 88 -0.18 -25.91 8.50
N LEU A 89 0.96 -25.68 7.85
CA LEU A 89 2.18 -25.14 8.45
C LEU A 89 2.32 -23.63 8.26
N SER A 90 1.63 -23.05 7.28
CA SER A 90 1.45 -21.60 7.22
C SER A 90 0.29 -21.19 8.12
N ASN A 91 0.45 -20.07 8.81
CA ASN A 91 -0.63 -19.53 9.63
C ASN A 91 -1.83 -19.10 8.76
N SER A 92 -1.71 -19.02 7.43
CA SER A 92 -2.78 -18.62 6.51
C SER A 92 -3.96 -19.60 6.54
N GLY A 93 -5.00 -19.29 7.32
CA GLY A 93 -6.36 -19.80 7.13
C GLY A 93 -6.95 -20.66 8.25
N THR A 94 -6.15 -21.31 9.11
CA THR A 94 -6.66 -22.16 10.21
C THR A 94 -6.36 -21.64 11.60
N ASP A 95 -5.44 -20.68 11.74
CA ASP A 95 -5.08 -20.10 13.04
C ASP A 95 -5.96 -18.89 13.34
N VAL A 96 -6.53 -18.82 14.55
CA VAL A 96 -7.38 -17.69 14.99
C VAL A 96 -6.63 -16.37 14.79
N LEU A 97 -5.33 -16.38 15.05
CA LEU A 97 -4.43 -15.24 14.85
C LEU A 97 -4.34 -14.78 13.40
N ALA A 98 -4.44 -15.67 12.41
CA ALA A 98 -4.35 -15.26 11.01
C ALA A 98 -5.64 -14.62 10.53
N ARG A 99 -6.80 -15.09 11.02
CA ARG A 99 -8.07 -14.38 10.79
C ARG A 99 -8.07 -13.01 11.44
N GLU A 100 -7.57 -12.90 12.68
CA GLU A 100 -7.41 -11.60 13.34
C GLU A 100 -6.47 -10.68 12.55
N VAL A 101 -5.36 -11.20 11.99
CA VAL A 101 -4.46 -10.41 11.14
C VAL A 101 -5.13 -9.98 9.84
N ASP A 102 -5.90 -10.85 9.19
CA ASP A 102 -6.63 -10.51 7.97
C ASP A 102 -7.75 -9.48 8.24
N ASP A 103 -8.48 -9.64 9.35
CA ASP A 103 -9.49 -8.68 9.81
C ASP A 103 -8.84 -7.32 10.13
N LEU A 104 -7.70 -7.32 10.81
CA LEU A 104 -6.95 -6.08 11.11
C LEU A 104 -6.43 -5.42 9.83
N ARG A 105 -5.97 -6.20 8.85
CA ARG A 105 -5.55 -5.68 7.54
C ARG A 105 -6.71 -5.04 6.80
N GLN A 106 -7.89 -5.67 6.83
CA GLN A 106 -9.09 -5.12 6.23
C GLN A 106 -9.52 -3.82 6.93
N GLN A 107 -9.52 -3.80 8.27
CA GLN A 107 -9.80 -2.59 9.05
C GLN A 107 -8.80 -1.46 8.77
N LEU A 108 -7.53 -1.78 8.63
CA LEU A 108 -6.48 -0.79 8.32
C LEU A 108 -6.64 -0.23 6.90
N SER A 109 -6.98 -1.08 5.94
CA SER A 109 -7.33 -0.65 4.58
C SER A 109 -8.53 0.29 4.58
N ASP A 110 -9.61 -0.06 5.28
CA ASP A 110 -10.81 0.78 5.39
C ASP A 110 -10.52 2.10 6.09
N ALA A 111 -9.70 2.09 7.15
CA ALA A 111 -9.29 3.29 7.86
C ALA A 111 -8.45 4.21 6.97
N ASN A 112 -7.51 3.66 6.19
CA ASN A 112 -6.70 4.43 5.24
C ASN A 112 -7.56 5.05 4.13
N GLN A 113 -8.54 4.32 3.62
CA GLN A 113 -9.47 4.82 2.62
C GLN A 113 -10.28 6.01 3.18
N ARG A 114 -10.83 5.86 4.39
CA ARG A 114 -11.57 6.95 5.07
C ARG A 114 -10.69 8.16 5.34
N ALA A 115 -9.43 7.95 5.74
CA ALA A 115 -8.47 9.03 5.96
C ALA A 115 -8.14 9.76 4.65
N HIS A 116 -7.96 9.02 3.56
CA HIS A 116 -7.73 9.59 2.23
C HIS A 116 -8.93 10.45 1.78
N ASP A 117 -10.14 9.93 1.91
CA ASP A 117 -11.36 10.67 1.56
C ASP A 117 -11.53 11.93 2.41
N ALA A 118 -11.26 11.85 3.71
CA ALA A 118 -11.29 13.01 4.60
C ALA A 118 -10.23 14.07 4.20
N ALA A 119 -9.03 13.64 3.81
CA ALA A 119 -7.97 14.53 3.34
C ALA A 119 -8.37 15.23 2.02
N LEU A 120 -9.00 14.52 1.09
CA LEU A 120 -9.52 15.13 -0.15
C LEU A 120 -10.61 16.17 0.14
N ARG A 121 -11.56 15.86 1.03
CA ARG A 121 -12.64 16.79 1.41
C ARG A 121 -12.09 18.04 2.10
N THR A 122 -11.15 17.89 3.02
CA THR A 122 -10.53 19.04 3.71
C THR A 122 -9.77 19.94 2.74
N ARG A 123 -9.03 19.37 1.79
CA ARG A 123 -8.37 20.14 0.72
C ARG A 123 -9.37 20.90 -0.16
N SER A 124 -10.48 20.26 -0.55
CA SER A 124 -11.55 20.90 -1.32
C SER A 124 -12.19 22.06 -0.55
N MET A 125 -12.53 21.85 0.72
CA MET A 125 -13.08 22.89 1.60
C MET A 125 -12.11 24.07 1.77
N PHE A 126 -10.81 23.79 1.93
CA PHE A 126 -9.79 24.83 2.01
C PHE A 126 -9.71 25.65 0.72
N ALA A 127 -9.69 25.01 -0.45
CA ALA A 127 -9.66 25.69 -1.73
C ALA A 127 -10.87 26.60 -1.95
N ARG A 128 -12.07 26.15 -1.53
CA ARG A 128 -13.30 26.95 -1.59
C ARG A 128 -13.29 28.13 -0.63
N LEU A 129 -12.76 27.94 0.57
CA LEU A 129 -12.61 29.00 1.55
C LEU A 129 -11.66 30.09 1.03
N GLU A 130 -10.54 29.72 0.42
CA GLU A 130 -9.61 30.68 -0.19
C GLU A 130 -10.23 31.43 -1.38
N LYS A 131 -10.98 30.73 -2.25
CA LYS A 131 -11.78 31.40 -3.31
C LYS A 131 -12.82 32.39 -2.75
N ALA A 132 -13.49 32.04 -1.65
CA ALA A 132 -14.45 32.92 -1.02
C ALA A 132 -13.77 34.17 -0.43
N LYS A 133 -12.60 34.00 0.22
CA LYS A 133 -11.78 35.13 0.71
C LYS A 133 -11.32 36.04 -0.42
N GLU A 134 -10.85 35.47 -1.52
CA GLU A 134 -10.47 36.24 -2.71
C GLU A 134 -11.64 37.09 -3.21
N LYS A 135 -12.83 36.49 -3.33
CA LYS A 135 -14.04 37.22 -3.76
C LYS A 135 -14.42 38.35 -2.80
N ILE A 136 -14.29 38.14 -1.49
CA ILE A 136 -14.51 39.18 -0.47
C ILE A 136 -13.51 40.32 -0.66
N ALA A 137 -12.22 40.01 -0.83
CA ALA A 137 -11.18 41.01 -1.02
C ALA A 137 -11.40 41.84 -2.31
N GLN A 138 -11.82 41.18 -3.40
CA GLN A 138 -12.18 41.87 -4.64
C GLN A 138 -13.38 42.79 -4.46
N LEU A 139 -14.45 42.34 -3.79
CA LEU A 139 -15.64 43.15 -3.52
C LEU A 139 -15.32 44.35 -2.61
N GLN A 140 -14.46 44.16 -1.61
CA GLN A 140 -13.99 45.24 -0.74
C GLN A 140 -13.17 46.28 -1.52
N ALA A 141 -12.26 45.84 -2.40
CA ALA A 141 -11.51 46.73 -3.27
C ALA A 141 -12.41 47.51 -4.24
N GLN A 142 -13.44 46.87 -4.81
CA GLN A 142 -14.42 47.54 -5.66
C GLN A 142 -15.19 48.63 -4.91
N LEU A 143 -15.62 48.34 -3.67
CA LEU A 143 -16.32 49.32 -2.83
C LEU A 143 -15.42 50.50 -2.43
N ALA A 144 -14.12 50.24 -2.20
CA ALA A 144 -13.13 51.26 -1.91
C ALA A 144 -12.69 52.07 -3.15
N GLY A 145 -13.00 51.60 -4.36
CA GLY A 145 -12.49 52.19 -5.62
C GLY A 145 -11.03 51.86 -5.91
N ASP A 146 -10.48 50.85 -5.23
CA ASP A 146 -9.09 50.41 -5.35
C ASP A 146 -8.90 49.40 -6.49
N LYS A 147 -7.62 49.17 -6.84
CA LYS A 147 -7.26 48.14 -7.81
C LYS A 147 -7.60 46.75 -7.27
N LEU A 148 -8.16 45.90 -8.13
CA LEU A 148 -8.51 44.52 -7.79
C LEU A 148 -7.24 43.69 -7.52
N PRO A 149 -7.11 43.09 -6.32
CA PRO A 149 -6.02 42.17 -6.04
C PRO A 149 -6.23 40.85 -6.80
N ILE A 150 -5.18 40.36 -7.46
CA ILE A 150 -5.14 39.02 -8.06
C ILE A 150 -4.48 38.09 -7.05
N LEU A 151 -5.23 37.13 -6.51
CA LEU A 151 -4.75 36.16 -5.54
C LEU A 151 -4.70 34.78 -6.21
N ILE A 152 -3.60 34.04 -6.02
CA ILE A 152 -3.50 32.68 -6.53
C ILE A 152 -4.15 31.74 -5.52
N THR A 153 -5.27 31.15 -5.89
CA THR A 153 -5.99 30.19 -5.07
C THR A 153 -5.59 28.74 -5.43
N PRO A 154 -5.53 27.83 -4.44
CA PRO A 154 -5.20 26.44 -4.70
C PRO A 154 -6.32 25.75 -5.50
N ALA A 155 -5.95 24.74 -6.29
CA ALA A 155 -6.89 23.97 -7.09
C ALA A 155 -7.82 23.13 -6.20
N ASP A 156 -9.12 23.11 -6.53
CA ASP A 156 -10.10 22.29 -5.83
C ASP A 156 -10.07 20.87 -6.44
N PRO A 157 -9.72 19.82 -5.67
CA PRO A 157 -9.71 18.44 -6.16
C PRO A 157 -11.11 17.85 -6.37
N LEU A 158 -12.16 18.43 -5.79
CA LEU A 158 -13.54 17.91 -5.88
C LEU A 158 -14.53 19.04 -6.25
N PRO A 159 -14.42 19.65 -7.44
CA PRO A 159 -15.25 20.80 -7.81
C PRO A 159 -16.73 20.45 -8.00
N GLU A 160 -17.04 19.21 -8.38
CA GLU A 160 -18.39 18.75 -8.68
C GLU A 160 -19.24 18.47 -7.43
N VAL A 161 -18.58 18.24 -6.28
CA VAL A 161 -19.27 17.88 -5.02
C VAL A 161 -19.79 19.15 -4.34
N PRO A 162 -21.08 19.27 -4.01
CA PRO A 162 -21.58 20.46 -3.33
C PRO A 162 -21.00 20.56 -1.91
N THR A 163 -20.84 21.80 -1.41
CA THR A 163 -20.19 22.07 -0.12
C THR A 163 -20.89 21.42 1.06
N GLU A 164 -22.21 21.24 0.96
CA GLU A 164 -23.03 20.58 1.96
C GLU A 164 -22.68 19.09 2.10
N ASN A 165 -22.40 18.40 0.98
CA ASN A 165 -21.99 17.00 0.98
C ASN A 165 -20.53 16.83 1.48
N LEU A 166 -19.68 17.85 1.32
CA LEU A 166 -18.34 17.84 1.90
C LEU A 166 -18.37 17.92 3.44
N LEU A 167 -19.34 18.66 4.00
CA LEU A 167 -19.54 18.82 5.45
C LEU A 167 -20.32 17.65 6.06
N HIS A 168 -21.28 17.10 5.32
CA HIS A 168 -22.19 16.06 5.79
C HIS A 168 -22.21 14.87 4.81
N PRO A 169 -21.12 14.11 4.73
CA PRO A 169 -21.00 12.98 3.80
C PRO A 169 -22.02 11.86 4.10
N GLU A 170 -22.50 11.76 5.33
CA GLU A 170 -23.48 10.76 5.78
C GLU A 170 -24.90 11.04 5.27
N ARG A 171 -25.16 12.25 4.72
CA ARG A 171 -26.49 12.62 4.19
C ARG A 171 -26.66 12.30 2.70
N THR A 172 -25.62 11.76 2.07
CA THR A 172 -25.61 11.47 0.63
C THR A 172 -26.03 10.05 0.28
N ASP A 173 -26.26 9.19 1.28
CA ASP A 173 -26.88 7.88 1.05
C ASP A 173 -28.42 8.05 1.03
N PRO A 174 -29.12 7.55 -0.01
CA PRO A 174 -30.57 7.59 -0.11
C PRO A 174 -31.28 6.72 0.94
#